data_AF-A0A379T0Z9-F1
#
_entry.id   AF-A0A379T0Z9-F1
#
_cell.length_a   1.000
_cell.length_b   1.000
_cell.length_c   1.000
_cell.angle_alpha   90.00
_cell.angle_beta   90.00
_cell.angle_gamma   90.00
#
_symmetry.space_group_name_H-M   'P 1'
#
loop_
_entity.id
_entity.type
_entity.pdbx_description
1 polymer ?
#
loop_
_entity_poly.entity_id
_entity_poly.type
_entity_poly.pdbx_seq_one_letter_code
_entity_poly.pdbx_strand_id
1 'polypeptide(L)'
;MKKISLTKMIILGLILGMIAGVIINNTTSTETAKIYAQEISIFTTIFLRLVKMIIAPLVISTLVVGIAKMGDAKTLGRIFSKTFFLFICASLLSIALGLVVVNLFEPGVGINFVPHDAGAVATVQSRALHSEGVYFSCRADQYRRCDGA
;
A
#
# COMPACT_ATOMS: atom_id res chain seq x y z
N MET A 1 38.75 -3.17 -12.80
CA MET A 1 37.80 -2.75 -11.75
C MET A 1 36.41 -3.26 -12.11
N LYS A 2 35.84 -4.19 -11.33
CA LYS A 2 34.59 -4.87 -11.68
C LYS A 2 33.41 -3.95 -11.32
N LYS A 3 32.78 -3.30 -12.33
CA LYS A 3 31.61 -2.45 -12.10
C LYS A 3 30.48 -3.29 -11.50
N ILE A 4 30.13 -3.00 -10.26
CA ILE A 4 28.96 -3.59 -9.60
C ILE A 4 27.72 -3.00 -10.26
N SER A 5 26.79 -3.85 -10.70
CA SER A 5 25.52 -3.41 -11.27
C SER A 5 24.58 -2.92 -10.17
N LEU A 6 23.69 -1.97 -10.48
CA LEU A 6 22.72 -1.42 -9.53
C LEU A 6 21.88 -2.53 -8.87
N THR A 7 21.53 -3.58 -9.62
CA THR A 7 20.80 -4.73 -9.10
C THR A 7 21.55 -5.42 -7.96
N LYS A 8 22.88 -5.56 -8.07
CA LYS A 8 23.70 -6.16 -7.01
C LYS A 8 23.76 -5.26 -5.77
N MET A 9 23.71 -3.94 -5.93
CA MET A 9 23.69 -2.99 -4.82
C MET A 9 22.38 -3.07 -4.02
N ILE A 10 21.23 -3.22 -4.70
CA ILE A 10 19.92 -3.37 -4.04
C ILE A 10 19.85 -4.71 -3.29
N ILE A 11 20.26 -5.81 -3.95
CA ILE A 11 20.25 -7.13 -3.33
C ILE A 11 21.19 -7.15 -2.10
N LEU A 12 22.38 -6.58 -2.23
CA LEU A 12 23.32 -6.49 -1.11
C LEU A 12 22.75 -5.64 0.03
N GLY A 13 22.09 -4.53 -0.27
CA GLY A 13 21.41 -3.68 0.73
C GLY A 13 20.29 -4.41 1.47
N LEU A 14 19.48 -5.20 0.78
CA LEU A 14 18.39 -5.98 1.39
C LEU A 14 18.94 -7.08 2.31
N ILE A 15 19.97 -7.79 1.86
CA ILE A 15 20.61 -8.85 2.66
C ILE A 15 21.29 -8.25 3.90
N LEU A 16 22.06 -7.17 3.74
CA LEU A 16 22.71 -6.49 4.86
C LEU A 16 21.69 -5.93 5.86
N GLY A 17 20.60 -5.32 5.38
CA GLY A 17 19.52 -4.81 6.23
C GLY A 17 18.82 -5.91 7.01
N MET A 18 18.54 -7.06 6.38
CA MET A 18 17.97 -8.23 7.05
C MET A 18 18.90 -8.76 8.15
N ILE A 19 20.19 -8.94 7.85
CA ILE A 19 21.19 -9.45 8.80
C ILE A 19 21.35 -8.49 9.97
N ALA A 20 21.49 -7.18 9.71
CA ALA A 20 21.59 -6.17 10.75
C ALA A 20 20.35 -6.16 11.66
N GLY A 21 19.15 -6.28 11.09
CA GLY A 21 17.90 -6.36 11.85
C GLY A 21 17.84 -7.58 12.79
N VAL A 22 18.29 -8.75 12.33
CA VAL A 22 18.33 -9.98 13.14
C VAL A 22 19.36 -9.87 14.27
N ILE A 23 20.55 -9.31 14.00
CA ILE A 23 21.60 -9.14 15.02
C ILE A 23 21.11 -8.19 16.14
N ILE A 24 20.50 -7.05 15.78
CA ILE A 24 19.99 -6.09 16.77
C ILE A 24 18.88 -6.72 17.64
N ASN A 25 18.04 -7.59 17.06
CA ASN A 25 16.99 -8.29 17.78
C ASN A 25 17.53 -9.37 18.75
N ASN A 26 18.63 -10.04 18.42
CA ASN A 26 19.19 -11.13 19.22
C ASN A 26 20.10 -10.65 20.37
N THR A 27 20.73 -9.49 20.23
CA THR A 27 21.81 -9.05 21.15
C THR A 27 21.33 -8.09 22.27
N THR A 28 20.09 -7.61 22.25
CA THR A 28 19.64 -6.48 23.10
C THR A 28 18.27 -6.72 23.76
N SER A 29 18.10 -6.26 25.01
CA SER A 29 16.84 -6.33 25.76
C SER A 29 15.69 -5.55 25.09
N THR A 30 14.45 -5.97 25.35
CA THR A 30 13.19 -5.54 24.68
C THR A 30 12.89 -4.03 24.71
N GLU A 31 13.64 -3.24 25.48
CA GLU A 31 13.41 -1.81 25.69
C GLU A 31 14.28 -0.96 24.74
N THR A 32 15.56 -1.28 24.59
CA THR A 32 16.45 -0.56 23.65
C THR A 32 16.16 -0.94 22.20
N ALA A 33 15.68 -2.16 21.93
CA ALA A 33 15.25 -2.58 20.59
C ALA A 33 14.11 -1.71 20.02
N LYS A 34 13.23 -1.18 20.89
CA LYS A 34 12.14 -0.27 20.48
C LYS A 34 12.66 1.09 20.05
N ILE A 35 13.71 1.61 20.70
CA ILE A 35 14.33 2.89 20.34
C ILE A 35 14.98 2.78 18.95
N TYR A 36 15.74 1.71 18.69
CA TYR A 36 16.31 1.48 17.35
C TYR A 36 15.24 1.31 16.26
N ALA A 37 14.11 0.68 16.58
CA ALA A 37 13.00 0.53 15.64
C ALA A 37 12.33 1.88 15.31
N GLN A 38 12.20 2.79 16.27
CA GLN A 38 11.66 4.14 16.05
C GLN A 38 12.56 4.97 15.13
N GLU A 39 13.87 4.93 15.36
CA GLU A 39 14.86 5.64 14.54
C GLU A 39 14.94 5.10 13.11
N ILE A 40 14.74 3.80 12.88
CA ILE A 40 14.70 3.24 11.51
C ILE A 40 13.35 3.50 10.82
N SER A 41 12.26 3.60 11.60
CA SER A 41 10.92 3.86 11.08
C SER A 41 10.81 5.25 10.42
N ILE A 42 11.50 6.28 10.93
CA ILE A 42 11.46 7.61 10.30
C ILE A 42 11.99 7.59 8.86
N PHE A 43 13.06 6.83 8.60
CA PHE A 43 13.62 6.68 7.25
C PHE A 43 12.63 5.96 6.33
N THR A 44 12.01 4.89 6.84
CA THR A 44 11.02 4.10 6.08
C THR A 44 9.77 4.93 5.75
N THR A 45 9.27 5.71 6.70
CA THR A 45 8.08 6.56 6.51
C THR A 45 8.34 7.69 5.51
N ILE A 46 9.52 8.33 5.55
CA ILE A 46 9.92 9.34 4.55
C ILE A 46 10.03 8.70 3.17
N PHE A 47 10.71 7.55 3.05
CA PHE A 47 10.84 6.84 1.77
C PHE A 47 9.48 6.47 1.16
N LEU A 48 8.58 5.89 1.96
CA LEU A 48 7.23 5.53 1.50
C LEU A 48 6.40 6.76 1.11
N ARG A 49 6.57 7.89 1.81
CA ARG A 49 5.89 9.15 1.46
C ARG A 49 6.40 9.72 0.13
N LEU A 50 7.70 9.65 -0.13
CA LEU A 50 8.30 10.05 -1.41
C LEU A 50 7.77 9.19 -2.56
N VAL A 51 7.72 7.86 -2.39
CA VAL A 51 7.18 6.94 -3.41
C VAL A 51 5.71 7.22 -3.69
N LYS A 52 4.88 7.38 -2.65
CA LYS A 52 3.44 7.69 -2.80
C LYS A 52 3.19 9.03 -3.50
N MET A 53 4.04 10.04 -3.27
CA MET A 53 3.94 11.34 -3.94
C MET A 53 4.17 11.25 -5.46
N ILE A 54 5.03 10.33 -5.90
CA ILE A 54 5.35 10.13 -7.32
C ILE A 54 4.34 9.22 -8.02
N ILE A 55 3.84 8.17 -7.35
CA ILE A 55 2.93 7.20 -7.96
C ILE A 55 1.64 7.87 -8.46
N ALA A 56 1.01 8.73 -7.63
CA ALA A 56 -0.26 9.37 -7.98
C ALA A 56 -0.20 10.18 -9.31
N PRO A 57 0.71 11.14 -9.50
CA PRO A 57 0.80 11.89 -10.76
C PRO A 57 1.27 11.00 -11.93
N LEU A 58 2.20 10.07 -11.70
CA LEU A 58 2.74 9.21 -12.75
C LEU A 58 1.66 8.31 -13.38
N VAL A 59 0.79 7.73 -12.56
CA VAL A 59 -0.30 6.87 -13.04
C VAL A 59 -1.28 7.66 -13.91
N ILE A 60 -1.69 8.87 -13.50
CA ILE A 60 -2.62 9.68 -14.28
C ILE A 60 -1.98 10.09 -15.62
N SER A 61 -0.74 10.59 -15.61
CA SER A 61 -0.06 10.99 -16.83
C SER A 61 0.13 9.82 -17.81
N THR A 62 0.50 8.63 -17.31
CA THR A 62 0.67 7.45 -18.16
C THR A 62 -0.65 6.96 -18.75
N LEU A 63 -1.75 7.01 -17.99
CA LEU A 63 -3.07 6.68 -18.51
C LEU A 63 -3.54 7.68 -19.57
N VAL A 64 -3.39 8.98 -19.35
CA VAL A 64 -3.78 10.02 -20.31
C VAL A 64 -2.99 9.90 -21.62
N VAL A 65 -1.66 9.79 -21.54
CA VAL A 65 -0.79 9.61 -22.71
C VAL A 65 -1.09 8.28 -23.41
N GLY A 66 -1.43 7.22 -22.67
CA GLY A 66 -1.80 5.93 -23.23
C GLY A 66 -3.07 5.98 -24.08
N ILE A 67 -4.12 6.66 -23.59
CA ILE A 67 -5.40 6.79 -24.30
C ILE A 67 -5.25 7.73 -25.52
N ALA A 68 -4.48 8.82 -25.38
CA ALA A 68 -4.27 9.79 -26.45
C ALA A 68 -3.64 9.19 -27.71
N LYS A 69 -2.80 8.14 -27.57
CA LYS A 69 -2.12 7.49 -28.70
C LYS A 69 -3.02 6.57 -29.52
N MET A 70 -4.15 6.12 -28.98
CA MET A 70 -4.97 5.10 -29.65
C MET A 70 -5.93 5.69 -30.69
N GLY A 71 -6.29 6.97 -30.59
CA GLY A 71 -7.11 7.75 -31.56
C GLY A 71 -8.56 7.27 -31.77
N ASP A 72 -8.81 5.98 -31.64
CA ASP A 72 -10.09 5.31 -31.85
C ASP A 72 -10.60 4.71 -30.54
N ALA A 73 -11.59 5.37 -29.95
CA ALA A 73 -12.23 4.96 -28.71
C ALA A 73 -12.96 3.60 -28.82
N LYS A 74 -13.44 3.24 -30.02
CA LYS A 74 -14.22 2.00 -30.23
C LYS A 74 -13.31 0.78 -30.20
N THR A 75 -12.14 0.88 -30.82
CA THR A 75 -11.12 -0.17 -30.79
C THR A 75 -10.50 -0.30 -29.39
N LEU A 76 -10.25 0.82 -28.71
CA LEU A 76 -9.74 0.83 -27.33
C LEU A 76 -10.68 0.10 -26.36
N GLY A 77 -11.99 0.34 -26.44
CA GLY A 77 -12.98 -0.33 -25.59
C GLY A 77 -13.03 -1.85 -25.79
N ARG A 78 -12.90 -2.34 -27.03
CA ARG A 78 -12.90 -3.78 -27.33
C ARG A 78 -11.66 -4.51 -26.81
N ILE A 79 -10.52 -3.84 -26.83
CA ILE A 79 -9.26 -4.38 -26.29
C ILE A 79 -9.31 -4.34 -24.76
N PHE A 80 -9.72 -3.21 -24.19
CA PHE A 80 -9.84 -3.05 -22.75
C PHE A 80 -10.79 -4.08 -22.14
N SER A 81 -11.96 -4.37 -22.75
CA SER A 81 -12.89 -5.35 -22.17
C SER A 81 -12.32 -6.76 -22.11
N LYS A 82 -11.61 -7.20 -23.15
CA LYS A 82 -10.94 -8.51 -23.17
C LYS A 82 -9.83 -8.59 -22.12
N THR A 83 -9.00 -7.56 -22.02
CA THR A 83 -7.91 -7.52 -21.05
C THR A 83 -8.42 -7.38 -19.63
N PHE A 84 -9.46 -6.58 -19.40
CA PHE A 84 -10.08 -6.40 -18.08
C PHE A 84 -10.73 -7.69 -17.59
N PHE A 85 -11.43 -8.41 -18.47
CA PHE A 85 -11.97 -9.73 -18.17
C PHE A 85 -10.87 -10.72 -17.78
N LEU A 86 -9.79 -10.82 -18.58
CA LEU A 86 -8.65 -11.67 -18.25
C LEU A 86 -7.97 -11.27 -16.93
N PHE A 87 -7.85 -9.97 -16.66
CA PHE A 87 -7.26 -9.46 -15.43
C PHE A 87 -8.08 -9.81 -14.19
N ILE A 88 -9.42 -9.71 -14.27
CA ILE A 88 -10.31 -10.12 -13.17
C ILE A 88 -10.19 -11.62 -12.93
N CYS A 89 -10.29 -12.44 -13.98
CA CYS A 89 -10.15 -13.90 -13.86
C CYS A 89 -8.80 -14.30 -13.27
N ALA A 90 -7.70 -13.68 -13.74
CA ALA A 90 -6.36 -13.93 -13.22
C ALA A 90 -6.19 -13.45 -11.77
N SER A 91 -6.77 -12.31 -11.41
CA SER A 91 -6.71 -11.78 -10.04
C SER A 91 -7.49 -12.66 -9.06
N LEU A 92 -8.69 -13.12 -9.43
CA LEU A 92 -9.47 -14.07 -8.63
C LEU A 92 -8.73 -15.39 -8.47
N LEU A 93 -8.13 -15.91 -9.53
CA LEU A 93 -7.33 -17.14 -9.48
C LEU A 93 -6.09 -16.95 -8.58
N SER A 94 -5.39 -15.83 -8.69
CA SER A 94 -4.22 -15.51 -7.86
C SER A 94 -4.59 -15.39 -6.38
N ILE A 95 -5.69 -14.72 -6.06
CA ILE A 95 -6.14 -14.55 -4.67
C ILE A 95 -6.64 -15.90 -4.12
N ALA A 96 -7.39 -16.69 -4.90
CA ALA A 96 -7.86 -18.01 -4.49
C ALA A 96 -6.70 -18.97 -4.19
N LEU A 97 -5.69 -19.04 -5.08
CA LEU A 97 -4.50 -19.84 -4.85
C LEU A 97 -3.70 -19.34 -3.63
N GLY A 98 -3.55 -18.02 -3.48
CA GLY A 98 -2.91 -17.43 -2.31
C GLY A 98 -3.62 -17.81 -1.01
N LEU A 99 -4.95 -17.78 -0.99
CA LEU A 99 -5.74 -18.13 0.19
C LEU A 99 -5.68 -19.63 0.52
N VAL A 100 -5.68 -20.50 -0.50
CA VAL A 100 -5.48 -21.95 -0.31
C VAL A 100 -4.10 -22.24 0.27
N VAL A 101 -3.04 -21.64 -0.28
CA VAL A 101 -1.67 -21.84 0.22
C VAL A 101 -1.50 -21.29 1.63
N VAL A 102 -2.01 -20.08 1.92
CA VAL A 102 -1.93 -19.49 3.26
C VAL A 102 -2.72 -20.31 4.29
N ASN A 103 -3.87 -20.87 3.92
CA ASN A 103 -4.66 -21.71 4.82
C ASN A 103 -3.99 -23.08 5.08
N LEU A 104 -3.26 -23.64 4.10
CA LEU A 104 -2.55 -24.91 4.23
C LEU A 104 -1.24 -24.80 5.01
N PHE A 105 -0.45 -23.74 4.76
CA PHE A 105 0.86 -23.55 5.39
C PHE A 105 0.79 -22.76 6.69
N GLU A 106 -0.38 -22.18 7.01
CA GLU A 106 -0.66 -21.31 8.17
C GLU A 106 0.55 -20.44 8.56
N PRO A 107 1.11 -19.64 7.62
CA PRO A 107 2.30 -18.87 7.89
C PRO A 107 1.97 -17.78 8.91
N GLY A 108 2.43 -17.95 10.14
CA GLY A 108 2.17 -17.02 11.24
C GLY A 108 1.82 -17.66 12.57
N VAL A 109 1.61 -18.99 12.62
CA VAL A 109 1.50 -19.71 13.90
C VAL A 109 2.77 -19.45 14.74
N GLY A 110 2.62 -18.69 15.83
CA GLY A 110 3.73 -18.31 16.72
C GLY A 110 4.26 -16.88 16.59
N ILE A 111 3.75 -16.04 15.67
CA ILE A 111 4.14 -14.62 15.59
C ILE A 111 3.16 -13.76 16.41
N ASN A 112 3.61 -13.25 17.56
CA ASN A 112 2.86 -12.27 18.35
C ASN A 112 2.98 -10.89 17.72
N PHE A 113 2.04 -10.53 16.84
CA PHE A 113 1.91 -9.17 16.34
C PHE A 113 1.37 -8.27 17.44
N VAL A 114 2.25 -7.52 18.12
CA VAL A 114 1.83 -6.34 18.90
C VAL A 114 1.56 -5.23 17.87
N PRO A 115 0.29 -4.87 17.60
CA PRO A 115 -0.02 -3.93 16.54
C PRO A 115 0.41 -2.53 16.99
N HIS A 116 1.43 -1.97 16.35
CA HIS A 116 1.85 -0.59 16.61
C HIS A 116 0.99 0.46 15.89
N ASP A 117 0.01 0.04 15.07
CA ASP A 117 -0.83 0.92 14.24
C ASP A 117 -2.28 0.41 14.04
N ALA A 118 -2.84 -0.36 14.98
CA ALA A 118 -4.25 -0.81 14.89
C ALA A 118 -5.26 0.36 14.81
N GLY A 119 -4.87 1.56 15.26
CA GLY A 119 -5.66 2.78 15.09
C GLY A 119 -5.66 3.34 13.67
N ALA A 120 -4.64 3.09 12.85
CA ALA A 120 -4.54 3.68 11.51
C ALA A 120 -5.43 2.95 10.49
N VAL A 121 -5.67 1.64 10.66
CA VAL A 121 -6.47 0.83 9.73
C VAL A 121 -7.96 0.81 10.11
N ALA A 122 -8.26 0.78 11.41
CA ALA A 122 -9.63 0.92 11.91
C ALA A 122 -10.22 2.32 11.60
N THR A 123 -9.40 3.37 11.54
CA THR A 123 -9.84 4.73 11.19
C THR A 123 -10.01 4.95 9.68
N VAL A 124 -9.32 4.23 8.78
CA VAL A 124 -9.62 4.29 7.33
C VAL A 124 -10.85 3.46 6.96
N GLN A 125 -11.07 2.29 7.59
CA GLN A 125 -12.27 1.49 7.33
C GLN A 125 -13.55 2.16 7.85
N SER A 126 -13.48 2.79 9.02
CA SER A 126 -14.61 3.56 9.58
C SER A 126 -14.81 4.91 8.87
N ARG A 127 -13.76 5.56 8.36
CA ARG A 127 -13.92 6.82 7.58
C ARG A 127 -14.45 6.62 6.17
N ALA A 128 -14.16 5.51 5.49
CA ALA A 128 -14.63 5.27 4.12
C ALA A 128 -16.15 5.05 4.02
N LEU A 129 -16.79 4.45 5.03
CA LEU A 129 -18.26 4.33 5.11
C LEU A 129 -18.92 5.60 5.71
N HIS A 130 -18.19 6.38 6.51
CA HIS A 130 -18.75 7.58 7.16
C HIS A 130 -18.63 8.84 6.30
N SER A 131 -17.69 8.92 5.36
CA SER A 131 -17.44 10.15 4.58
C SER A 131 -18.43 10.43 3.46
N GLU A 132 -19.15 9.44 2.91
CA GLU A 132 -20.23 9.73 1.95
C GLU A 132 -21.53 10.15 2.67
N GLY A 133 -21.88 9.54 3.80
CA GLY A 133 -23.10 9.89 4.55
C GLY A 133 -23.00 11.20 5.34
N VAL A 134 -21.85 11.50 5.94
CA VAL A 134 -21.71 12.67 6.83
C VAL A 134 -21.38 13.96 6.07
N TYR A 135 -20.73 13.91 4.90
CA TYR A 135 -20.56 15.13 4.09
C TYR A 135 -21.89 15.63 3.51
N PHE A 136 -22.81 14.72 3.13
CA PHE A 136 -24.15 15.10 2.67
C PHE A 136 -25.03 15.57 3.84
N SER A 137 -24.96 14.91 5.00
CA SER A 137 -25.75 15.31 6.17
C SER A 137 -25.28 16.62 6.81
N CYS A 138 -23.97 16.91 6.83
CA CYS A 138 -23.46 18.18 7.36
C CYS A 138 -23.72 19.36 6.40
N ARG A 139 -23.77 19.11 5.08
CA ARG A 139 -24.21 20.13 4.10
C ARG A 139 -25.72 20.43 4.21
N ALA A 140 -26.55 19.44 4.54
CA ALA A 140 -27.99 19.61 4.75
C ALA A 140 -28.32 20.29 6.09
N ASP A 141 -27.52 20.05 7.15
CA ASP A 141 -27.72 20.68 8.46
C ASP A 141 -27.32 22.17 8.47
N GLN A 142 -26.38 22.56 7.61
CA GLN A 142 -25.90 23.95 7.57
C GLN A 142 -26.92 24.95 6.98
N TYR A 143 -27.99 24.48 6.32
CA TYR A 143 -29.09 25.37 5.91
C TYR A 143 -30.14 25.56 7.02
N ARG A 144 -30.35 24.56 7.90
CA ARG A 144 -31.37 24.65 8.97
C ARG A 144 -30.96 25.49 10.17
N ARG A 145 -29.67 25.80 10.34
CA ARG A 145 -29.18 26.59 11.48
C ARG A 145 -29.08 28.11 11.22
N CYS A 146 -29.56 28.59 10.07
CA CYS A 146 -29.59 30.02 9.74
C CYS A 146 -30.97 30.69 9.78
N ASP A 147 -32.06 29.95 10.08
CA ASP A 147 -33.44 30.48 10.08
C ASP A 147 -34.07 30.56 11.50
N GLY A 148 -33.26 30.79 12.54
CA GLY A 148 -33.82 30.79 13.91
C GLY A 148 -32.91 31.35 15.00
N ALA A 149 -32.41 32.58 14.82
CA ALA A 149 -32.09 33.53 15.89
C ALA A 149 -31.82 34.91 15.29
#